data_AF-A0AAD6UJ76-F1
#
_entry.id   AF-A0AAD6UJ76-F1
#
_cell.length_a   1.000
_cell.length_b   1.000
_cell.length_c   1.000
_cell.angle_alpha   90.00
_cell.angle_beta   90.00
_cell.angle_gamma   90.00
#
_symmetry.space_group_name_H-M   'P 1'
#
loop_
_entity.id
_entity.type
_entity.pdbx_description
1 polymer ?
#
loop_
_entity_poly.entity_id
_entity_poly.type
_entity_poly.pdbx_seq_one_letter_code
_entity_poly.pdbx_strand_id
1 'polypeptide(L)'
;MLLLQKLRSLKSLTTPIPSLQFDQSLTQRIPPADSSAYLQPEKTHIVDYRGTSPASPCYSSSSSNKCSGEIHCDTREDSDYDLSLLRDGDLSVGIDASKMGNEGRFVNDYRGIPGQDKPNAVFMDVRTPEGELKMTIQSSRVIKKGQEILVSYGKAWWQARQKSD
;
A
#
# COMPACT_ATOMS: atom_id res chain seq x y z
N MET A 1 -54.23 13.19 21.92
CA MET A 1 -53.36 13.73 23.00
C MET A 1 -51.93 13.25 22.80
N LEU A 2 -50.99 14.19 22.82
CA LEU A 2 -49.54 14.04 23.06
C LEU A 2 -48.50 13.77 21.95
N LEU A 3 -48.82 13.80 20.65
CA LEU A 3 -47.73 13.90 19.63
C LEU A 3 -47.97 14.85 18.45
N LEU A 4 -49.14 15.51 18.37
CA LEU A 4 -49.46 16.49 17.33
C LEU A 4 -49.54 17.94 17.84
N GLN A 5 -49.01 18.22 19.04
CA GLN A 5 -49.04 19.56 19.67
C GLN A 5 -47.65 20.10 20.04
N LYS A 6 -46.57 19.45 19.58
CA LYS A 6 -45.18 19.99 19.68
C LYS A 6 -44.61 20.47 18.34
N LEU A 7 -45.35 20.35 17.24
CA LEU A 7 -44.96 20.81 15.89
C LEU A 7 -45.46 22.22 15.53
N ARG A 8 -45.81 23.06 16.51
CA ARG A 8 -46.23 24.47 16.28
C ARG A 8 -45.53 25.51 17.15
N SER A 9 -44.34 25.21 17.69
CA SER A 9 -43.56 26.16 18.50
C SER A 9 -42.09 26.30 18.07
N LEU A 10 -41.76 25.99 16.81
CA LEU A 10 -40.45 26.27 16.22
C LEU A 10 -40.61 26.94 14.84
N LYS A 11 -41.45 27.98 14.78
CA LYS A 11 -41.55 28.90 13.64
C LYS A 11 -41.27 30.33 14.11
N SER A 12 -40.09 30.55 14.66
CA SER A 12 -39.44 31.86 14.70
C SER A 12 -38.05 31.65 15.28
N LEU A 13 -37.04 31.58 14.41
CA LEU A 13 -35.61 31.80 14.69
C LEU A 13 -34.89 31.64 13.34
N THR A 14 -35.30 32.46 12.38
CA THR A 14 -34.51 32.74 11.19
C THR A 14 -33.57 33.88 11.54
N THR A 15 -32.35 33.56 11.96
CA THR A 15 -31.27 34.55 11.97
C THR A 15 -30.51 34.44 10.64
N PRO A 16 -30.25 35.56 9.94
CA PRO A 16 -29.50 35.54 8.70
C PRO A 16 -28.03 35.18 8.95
N ILE A 17 -27.50 34.26 8.15
CA ILE A 17 -26.08 33.92 8.08
C ILE A 17 -25.35 35.14 7.47
N PRO A 18 -24.27 35.66 8.10
CA PRO A 18 -23.48 36.74 7.52
C PRO A 18 -22.84 36.29 6.21
N SER A 19 -22.93 37.12 5.18
CA SER A 19 -22.22 36.92 3.91
C SER A 19 -20.71 36.83 4.15
N LEU A 20 -20.12 35.68 3.83
CA LEU A 20 -18.67 35.53 3.73
C LEU A 20 -18.19 36.38 2.55
N GLN A 21 -17.61 37.54 2.86
CA GLN A 21 -16.90 38.34 1.88
C GLN A 21 -15.69 37.56 1.39
N PHE A 22 -15.65 37.31 0.08
CA PHE A 22 -14.55 36.68 -0.61
C PHE A 22 -13.42 37.71 -0.73
N ASP A 23 -12.35 37.53 0.05
CA ASP A 23 -11.14 38.35 -0.04
C ASP A 23 -10.41 38.03 -1.36
N GLN A 24 -10.49 38.97 -2.32
CA GLN A 24 -9.89 38.85 -3.65
C GLN A 24 -8.38 39.19 -3.67
N SER A 25 -7.71 39.33 -2.52
CA SER A 25 -6.29 39.72 -2.47
C SER A 25 -5.28 38.56 -2.56
N LEU A 26 -5.73 37.30 -2.63
CA LEU A 26 -4.84 36.12 -2.67
C LEU A 26 -4.57 35.52 -4.07
N THR A 27 -5.04 36.15 -5.15
CA THR A 27 -4.86 35.65 -6.53
C THR A 27 -3.59 36.14 -7.26
N GLN A 28 -2.57 36.63 -6.55
CA GLN A 28 -1.28 36.96 -7.16
C GLN A 28 -0.16 36.07 -6.63
N ARG A 29 -0.03 34.87 -7.23
CA ARG A 29 1.25 34.18 -7.53
C ARG A 29 0.96 32.86 -8.25
N ILE A 30 0.48 32.94 -9.48
CA ILE A 30 0.57 31.81 -10.41
C ILE A 30 1.87 32.02 -11.20
N PRO A 31 2.91 31.18 -11.01
CA PRO A 31 4.11 31.25 -11.84
C PRO A 31 3.79 30.82 -13.29
N PRO A 32 4.51 31.36 -14.28
CA PRO A 32 4.27 31.06 -15.68
C PRO A 32 4.55 29.59 -16.00
N ALA A 33 3.78 29.06 -16.96
CA ALA A 33 3.83 27.69 -17.44
C ALA A 33 5.10 27.40 -18.25
N ASP A 34 6.25 27.30 -17.56
CA ASP A 34 7.46 26.67 -18.09
C ASP A 34 8.39 26.27 -16.93
N SER A 35 8.22 25.05 -16.42
CA SER A 35 9.30 24.21 -15.88
C SER A 35 8.73 22.90 -15.36
N SER A 36 9.47 21.84 -15.62
CA SER A 36 9.12 20.43 -15.47
C SER A 36 8.93 19.94 -14.04
N ALA A 37 7.83 20.30 -13.38
CA ALA A 37 7.34 19.56 -12.22
C ALA A 37 6.25 18.58 -12.70
N TYR A 38 6.67 17.44 -13.25
CA TYR A 38 5.81 16.27 -13.31
C TYR A 38 5.42 15.93 -11.87
N LEU A 39 4.27 16.43 -11.40
CA LEU A 39 3.61 15.88 -10.21
C LEU A 39 3.35 14.41 -10.54
N GLN A 40 4.19 13.54 -10.01
CA GLN A 40 3.95 12.11 -10.15
C GLN A 40 2.57 11.84 -9.52
N PRO A 41 1.67 11.13 -10.22
CA PRO A 41 0.38 10.78 -9.64
C PRO A 41 0.65 10.14 -8.28
N GLU A 42 -0.04 10.59 -7.23
CA GLU A 42 0.24 10.13 -5.87
C GLU A 42 0.25 8.60 -5.83
N LYS A 43 1.39 8.03 -5.45
CA LYS A 43 1.56 6.59 -5.33
C LYS A 43 0.59 6.09 -4.27
N THR A 44 -0.32 5.23 -4.68
CA THR A 44 -1.36 4.69 -3.82
C THR A 44 -0.82 3.47 -3.09
N HIS A 45 -0.92 3.46 -1.75
CA HIS A 45 -0.65 2.27 -0.96
C HIS A 45 -1.63 1.15 -1.36
N ILE A 46 -1.12 -0.05 -1.61
CA ILE A 46 -1.92 -1.22 -1.99
C ILE A 46 -2.03 -2.20 -0.81
N VAL A 47 -0.90 -2.76 -0.34
CA VAL A 47 -0.87 -3.80 0.70
C VAL A 47 0.41 -3.72 1.54
N ASP A 48 0.29 -3.96 2.85
CA ASP A 48 1.40 -4.19 3.78
C ASP A 48 1.81 -5.67 3.81
N TYR A 49 3.10 -5.95 3.90
CA TYR A 49 3.66 -7.22 4.35
C TYR A 49 4.24 -7.08 5.76
N ARG A 50 3.57 -7.72 6.73
CA ARG A 50 4.06 -7.90 8.11
C ARG A 50 4.26 -9.37 8.40
N GLY A 51 5.48 -9.73 8.77
CA GLY A 51 5.78 -11.09 9.21
C GLY A 51 5.45 -11.32 10.68
N THR A 52 5.24 -12.57 11.07
CA THR A 52 5.22 -13.00 12.47
C THR A 52 6.39 -13.94 12.75
N SER A 53 7.06 -13.77 13.89
CA SER A 53 8.06 -14.74 14.34
C SER A 53 7.40 -16.09 14.65
N PRO A 54 8.04 -17.23 14.34
CA PRO A 54 7.56 -18.56 14.72
C PRO A 54 7.27 -18.70 16.22
N ALA A 55 7.97 -17.92 17.06
CA ALA A 55 7.81 -17.92 18.52
C ALA A 55 6.62 -17.08 19.04
N SER A 56 5.90 -16.38 18.15
CA SER A 56 4.75 -15.54 18.52
C SER A 56 3.57 -15.82 17.59
N PRO A 57 2.76 -16.84 17.90
CA PRO A 57 1.59 -17.16 17.09
C PRO A 57 0.59 -16.00 17.15
N CYS A 58 0.10 -15.57 15.99
CA CYS A 58 -0.94 -14.55 15.88
C CYS A 58 -2.29 -15.08 16.38
N TYR A 59 -2.53 -15.03 17.69
CA TYR A 59 -3.84 -15.31 18.32
C TYR A 59 -4.54 -14.03 18.81
N SER A 60 -4.31 -12.87 18.18
CA SER A 60 -5.10 -11.68 18.53
C SER A 60 -6.41 -11.68 17.75
N SER A 61 -7.52 -11.75 18.48
CA SER A 61 -8.90 -11.58 18.00
C SER A 61 -9.23 -10.16 17.49
N SER A 62 -8.24 -9.27 17.39
CA SER A 62 -8.37 -7.98 16.71
C SER A 62 -8.12 -8.16 15.20
N SER A 63 -9.13 -7.83 14.39
CA SER A 63 -9.16 -7.95 12.93
C SER A 63 -8.07 -7.20 12.14
N SER A 64 -7.04 -6.69 12.81
CA SER A 64 -5.99 -5.84 12.25
C SER A 64 -4.62 -6.53 12.15
N ASN A 65 -4.43 -7.69 12.79
CA ASN A 65 -3.17 -8.44 12.78
C ASN A 65 -3.24 -9.62 11.81
N LYS A 66 -3.59 -9.34 10.55
CA LYS A 66 -3.59 -10.33 9.49
C LYS A 66 -2.14 -10.74 9.20
N CYS A 67 -1.77 -11.94 9.61
CA CYS A 67 -0.43 -12.46 9.36
C CYS A 67 -0.14 -12.42 7.85
N SER A 68 0.92 -11.70 7.45
CA SER A 68 1.29 -11.53 6.05
C SER A 68 2.44 -12.46 5.62
N GLY A 69 2.98 -13.26 6.55
CA GLY A 69 3.99 -14.30 6.30
C GLY A 69 4.79 -14.67 7.55
N GLU A 70 5.64 -15.69 7.44
CA GLU A 70 6.58 -16.11 8.50
C GLU A 70 7.88 -15.31 8.42
N ILE A 71 8.34 -14.71 9.53
CA ILE A 71 9.68 -14.08 9.57
C ILE A 71 10.74 -15.17 9.68
N HIS A 72 11.78 -15.05 8.88
CA HIS A 72 12.93 -15.94 8.94
C HIS A 72 14.25 -15.19 8.71
N CYS A 73 15.35 -15.83 9.10
CA CYS A 73 16.70 -15.26 9.00
C CYS A 73 17.68 -16.15 8.19
N ASP A 74 17.15 -17.16 7.50
CA ASP A 74 17.89 -18.11 6.68
C ASP A 74 17.61 -17.85 5.18
N THR A 75 18.26 -18.63 4.31
CA THR A 75 17.99 -18.55 2.87
C THR A 75 16.97 -19.61 2.50
N ARG A 76 15.88 -19.22 1.82
CA ARG A 76 14.82 -20.15 1.37
C ARG A 76 14.77 -20.24 -0.15
N GLU A 77 15.77 -20.91 -0.73
CA GLU A 77 15.92 -21.03 -2.18
C GLU A 77 14.72 -21.70 -2.87
N ASP A 78 14.06 -22.62 -2.15
CA ASP A 78 12.91 -23.38 -2.66
C ASP A 78 11.56 -22.67 -2.48
N SER A 79 11.52 -21.47 -1.87
CA SER A 79 10.25 -20.74 -1.68
C SER A 79 10.01 -19.73 -2.80
N ASP A 80 8.91 -19.91 -3.54
CA ASP A 80 8.39 -18.91 -4.49
C ASP A 80 7.75 -17.70 -3.79
N TYR A 81 7.55 -17.78 -2.48
CA TYR A 81 6.86 -16.77 -1.67
C TYR A 81 7.78 -16.07 -0.66
N ASP A 82 9.09 -16.24 -0.79
CA ASP A 82 10.08 -15.57 0.06
C ASP A 82 10.41 -14.17 -0.46
N LEU A 83 10.20 -13.18 0.41
CA LEU A 83 10.52 -11.77 0.18
C LEU A 83 11.62 -11.33 1.13
N SER A 84 12.77 -10.92 0.59
CA SER A 84 13.88 -10.35 1.36
C SER A 84 13.57 -8.91 1.80
N LEU A 85 13.57 -8.66 3.11
CA LEU A 85 13.40 -7.33 3.71
C LEU A 85 14.72 -6.60 3.89
N LEU A 86 15.73 -7.32 4.35
CA LEU A 86 17.04 -6.79 4.69
C LEU A 86 18.08 -7.84 4.30
N ARG A 87 19.13 -7.39 3.62
CA ARG A 87 20.32 -8.19 3.38
C ARG A 87 21.55 -7.31 3.60
N ASP A 88 22.34 -7.64 4.61
CA ASP A 88 23.56 -6.93 4.98
C ASP A 88 24.64 -7.94 5.40
N GLY A 89 25.61 -8.19 4.51
CA GLY A 89 26.60 -9.25 4.70
C GLY A 89 25.94 -10.62 4.90
N ASP A 90 26.25 -11.26 6.04
CA ASP A 90 25.69 -12.55 6.44
C ASP A 90 24.30 -12.43 7.08
N LEU A 91 23.84 -11.21 7.40
CA LEU A 91 22.51 -10.98 7.94
C LEU A 91 21.48 -10.92 6.80
N SER A 92 20.55 -11.85 6.81
CA SER A 92 19.38 -11.86 5.92
C SER A 92 18.12 -11.91 6.77
N VAL A 93 17.13 -11.09 6.47
CA VAL A 93 15.80 -11.16 7.07
C VAL A 93 14.77 -11.21 5.94
N GLY A 94 13.91 -12.20 5.97
CA GLY A 94 12.86 -12.41 4.97
C GLY A 94 11.48 -12.62 5.58
N ILE A 95 10.46 -12.49 4.73
CA ILE A 95 9.08 -12.89 5.01
C ILE A 95 8.71 -13.98 3.99
N ASP A 96 8.40 -15.17 4.48
CA ASP A 96 7.93 -16.28 3.66
C ASP A 96 6.40 -16.41 3.76
N ALA A 97 5.72 -16.16 2.64
CA ALA A 97 4.26 -16.25 2.55
C ALA A 97 3.74 -17.60 2.01
N SER A 98 4.58 -18.65 2.01
CA SER A 98 4.23 -19.98 1.48
C SER A 98 3.08 -20.64 2.25
N LYS A 99 3.10 -20.59 3.58
CA LYS A 99 2.11 -21.26 4.46
C LYS A 99 1.03 -20.34 5.00
N MET A 100 1.30 -19.05 5.08
CA MET A 100 0.38 -18.03 5.60
C MET A 100 0.69 -16.69 4.92
N GLY A 101 -0.32 -15.84 4.73
CA GLY A 101 -0.11 -14.54 4.12
C GLY A 101 -1.42 -13.85 3.76
N ASN A 102 -1.32 -12.58 3.42
CA ASN A 102 -2.45 -11.78 2.95
C ASN A 102 -2.52 -11.78 1.40
N GLU A 103 -3.32 -10.87 0.84
CA GLU A 103 -3.53 -10.72 -0.60
C GLU A 103 -2.24 -10.46 -1.40
N GLY A 104 -1.20 -9.90 -0.78
CA GLY A 104 0.06 -9.59 -1.44
C GLY A 104 0.70 -10.82 -2.08
N ARG A 105 0.58 -12.00 -1.45
CA ARG A 105 1.17 -13.26 -1.95
C ARG A 105 0.64 -13.69 -3.33
N PHE A 106 -0.45 -13.09 -3.80
CA PHE A 106 -1.05 -13.37 -5.11
C PHE A 106 -0.67 -12.33 -6.18
N VAL A 107 0.17 -11.34 -5.85
CA VAL A 107 0.61 -10.32 -6.81
C VAL A 107 1.68 -10.91 -7.72
N ASN A 108 1.41 -10.87 -9.03
CA ASN A 108 2.24 -11.50 -10.05
C ASN A 108 3.38 -10.59 -10.53
N ASP A 109 4.45 -11.20 -11.05
CA ASP A 109 5.45 -10.47 -11.84
C ASP A 109 4.89 -10.14 -13.21
N TYR A 110 5.10 -8.90 -13.66
CA TYR A 110 4.58 -8.42 -14.93
C TYR A 110 5.04 -9.25 -16.14
N ARG A 111 6.22 -9.90 -16.08
CA ARG A 111 6.77 -10.72 -17.17
C ARG A 111 5.95 -11.97 -17.43
N GLY A 112 5.19 -12.45 -16.45
CA GLY A 112 4.31 -13.61 -16.59
C GLY A 112 2.98 -13.31 -17.29
N ILE A 113 2.65 -12.03 -17.53
CA ILE A 113 1.35 -11.62 -18.04
C ILE A 113 1.47 -11.17 -19.51
N PRO A 114 0.78 -11.83 -20.45
CA PRO A 114 0.80 -11.47 -21.86
C PRO A 114 0.39 -10.01 -22.10
N GLY A 115 1.16 -9.30 -22.92
CA GLY A 115 0.89 -7.90 -23.27
C GLY A 115 1.28 -6.88 -22.22
N GLN A 116 1.96 -7.28 -21.13
CA GLN A 116 2.51 -6.37 -20.13
C GLN A 116 4.01 -6.22 -20.30
N ASP A 117 4.46 -4.99 -20.56
CA ASP A 117 5.89 -4.66 -20.74
C ASP A 117 6.53 -4.11 -19.46
N LYS A 118 5.72 -3.64 -18.50
CA LYS A 118 6.17 -2.95 -17.28
C LYS A 118 5.27 -3.22 -16.07
N PRO A 119 5.84 -3.29 -14.85
CA PRO A 119 5.06 -3.41 -13.61
C PRO A 119 4.31 -2.11 -13.29
N ASN A 120 3.08 -2.18 -12.77
CA ASN A 120 2.27 -1.02 -12.36
C ASN A 120 2.27 -0.77 -10.84
N ALA A 121 2.94 -1.63 -10.09
CA ALA A 121 3.20 -1.49 -8.66
C ALA A 121 4.66 -1.86 -8.35
N VAL A 122 5.12 -1.48 -7.16
CA VAL A 122 6.49 -1.72 -6.68
C VAL A 122 6.46 -2.16 -5.22
N PHE A 123 7.41 -3.03 -4.87
CA PHE A 123 7.80 -3.26 -3.49
C PHE A 123 8.54 -2.03 -2.95
N MET A 124 8.18 -1.56 -1.77
CA MET A 124 8.80 -0.44 -1.08
C MET A 124 8.97 -0.75 0.40
N ASP A 125 10.19 -0.60 0.89
CA ASP A 125 10.53 -0.63 2.30
C ASP A 125 10.04 0.64 3.00
N VAL A 126 9.28 0.46 4.08
CA VAL A 126 8.73 1.55 4.87
C VAL A 126 9.08 1.31 6.33
N ARG A 127 9.73 2.29 6.95
CA ARG A 127 9.93 2.31 8.40
C ARG A 127 8.79 3.06 9.06
N THR A 128 8.17 2.46 10.06
CA THR A 128 7.15 3.15 10.85
C THR A 128 7.78 4.15 11.81
N PRO A 129 7.02 5.11 12.36
CA PRO A 129 7.51 5.99 13.42
C PRO A 129 8.05 5.24 14.64
N GLU A 130 7.51 4.04 14.92
CA GLU A 130 7.95 3.15 16.00
C GLU A 130 9.23 2.37 15.66
N GLY A 131 9.76 2.51 14.44
CA GLY A 131 11.00 1.88 14.00
C GLY A 131 10.84 0.50 13.34
N GLU A 132 9.61 0.01 13.17
CA GLU A 132 9.36 -1.28 12.51
C GLU A 132 9.65 -1.18 11.01
N LEU A 133 10.41 -2.13 10.46
CA LEU A 133 10.61 -2.27 9.02
C LEU A 133 9.47 -3.10 8.41
N LYS A 134 8.80 -2.54 7.40
CA LYS A 134 7.70 -3.19 6.66
C LYS A 134 8.00 -3.18 5.18
N MET A 135 7.56 -4.21 4.48
CA MET A 135 7.49 -4.16 3.03
C MET A 135 6.08 -3.76 2.63
N THR A 136 5.94 -2.88 1.65
CA THR A 136 4.64 -2.44 1.13
C THR A 136 4.61 -2.60 -0.38
N ILE A 137 3.42 -2.87 -0.93
CA ILE A 137 3.16 -2.74 -2.37
C ILE A 137 2.52 -1.39 -2.58
N GLN A 138 3.09 -0.58 -3.46
CA GLN A 138 2.56 0.74 -3.83
C GLN A 138 2.41 0.86 -5.33
N SER A 139 1.39 1.58 -5.79
CA SER A 139 1.24 1.85 -7.22
C SER A 139 2.40 2.73 -7.73
N SER A 140 2.94 2.36 -8.89
CA SER A 140 3.96 3.17 -9.58
C SER A 140 3.35 4.07 -10.66
N ARG A 141 2.09 3.81 -11.01
CA ARG A 141 1.26 4.58 -11.94
C ARG A 141 -0.21 4.39 -11.60
N VAL A 142 -1.10 5.14 -12.26
CA VAL A 142 -2.55 4.95 -12.14
C VAL A 142 -2.95 3.55 -12.60
N ILE A 143 -3.64 2.80 -11.73
CA ILE A 143 -4.19 1.47 -12.02
C ILE A 143 -5.71 1.61 -12.18
N LYS A 144 -6.22 1.28 -13.37
CA LYS A 144 -7.66 1.35 -13.67
C LYS A 144 -8.38 0.13 -13.10
N LYS A 145 -9.68 0.28 -12.81
CA LYS A 145 -10.53 -0.85 -12.43
C LYS A 145 -10.43 -1.97 -13.47
N GLY A 146 -10.21 -3.20 -13.00
CA GLY A 146 -10.06 -4.39 -13.83
C GLY A 146 -8.64 -4.63 -14.36
N GLN A 147 -7.68 -3.74 -14.08
CA GLN A 147 -6.27 -4.03 -14.34
C GLN A 147 -5.68 -4.85 -13.18
N GLU A 148 -4.93 -5.89 -13.52
CA GLU A 148 -4.16 -6.67 -12.57
C GLU A 148 -3.03 -5.84 -11.97
N ILE A 149 -2.73 -6.06 -10.68
CA ILE A 149 -1.62 -5.42 -9.98
C ILE A 149 -0.37 -6.27 -10.23
N LEU A 150 0.67 -5.65 -10.78
CA LEU A 150 1.87 -6.32 -11.26
C LEU A 150 3.12 -5.64 -10.74
N VAL A 151 4.01 -6.42 -10.17
CA VAL A 151 5.30 -5.99 -9.62
C VAL A 151 6.45 -6.58 -10.42
N SER A 152 7.69 -6.27 -10.03
CA SER A 152 8.86 -7.01 -10.48
C SER A 152 9.43 -7.78 -9.29
N TYR A 153 9.53 -9.10 -9.40
CA TYR A 153 10.17 -9.97 -8.40
C TYR A 153 11.69 -9.76 -8.32
N GLY A 154 12.27 -9.17 -9.38
CA GLY A 154 13.69 -8.80 -9.42
C GLY A 154 14.56 -9.83 -10.10
N LYS A 155 15.75 -9.41 -10.52
CA LYS A 155 16.64 -10.22 -11.38
C LYS A 155 17.09 -11.52 -10.71
N ALA A 156 17.43 -11.46 -9.42
CA ALA A 156 17.90 -12.62 -8.66
C ALA A 156 16.86 -13.74 -8.61
N TRP A 157 15.57 -13.39 -8.40
CA TRP A 157 14.47 -14.36 -8.38
C TRP A 157 14.34 -15.11 -9.71
N TRP A 158 14.46 -14.38 -10.83
CA TRP A 158 14.43 -14.96 -12.18
C TRP A 158 15.68 -15.77 -12.52
N GLN A 159 16.85 -15.32 -12.08
CA GLN A 159 18.11 -16.05 -12.28
C GLN A 159 18.11 -17.39 -11.57
N ALA A 160 17.58 -17.47 -10.35
CA ALA A 160 17.45 -18.72 -9.60
C ALA A 160 16.56 -19.78 -10.29
N ARG A 161 15.72 -19.37 -11.24
CA ARG A 161 14.78 -20.24 -11.96
C ARG A 161 15.15 -20.49 -13.42
N GLN A 162 16.25 -19.90 -13.90
CA GLN A 162 16.83 -20.30 -15.17
C GLN A 162 17.55 -21.64 -14.94
N LYS A 163 17.04 -22.71 -15.55
CA LYS A 163 17.76 -23.98 -15.58
C LYS A 163 19.08 -23.77 -16.32
N SER A 164 20.15 -24.28 -15.76
CA SER A 164 21.36 -24.56 -16.55
C SER A 164 20.98 -25.69 -17.49
N ASP A 165 20.81 -25.37 -18.78
CA ASP A 165 20.71 -26.38 -19.83
C ASP A 165 22.06 -27.11 -20.01
#